data_AF-Q8EUL4-F1
#
_entry.id   AF-Q8EUL4-F1
#
_cell.length_a   1.000
_cell.length_b   1.000
_cell.length_c   1.000
_cell.angle_alpha   90.00
_cell.angle_beta   90.00
_cell.angle_gamma   90.00
#
_symmetry.space_group_name_H-M   'P 1'
#
loop_
_entity.id
_entity.type
_entity.pdbx_description
1 polymer ?
#
loop_
_entity_poly.entity_id
_entity_poly.type
_entity_poly.pdbx_seq_one_letter_code
_entity_poly.pdbx_strand_id
1 'polypeptide(L)'
;MDINLYLNHKDNYTDFDKNLNQHQYQEIFNNQKLFKKINKILKSTNALAWVYIVLYSLASGLMLVSTAIFIILALKAGFLYKYWNLEPTLLEANIAMTSLIIMIDDIILFYIIPNAILMIVLTIKISRLKKYFPHYDKYFKWSLIGIFFSPYSIICTVKIVVLIKKDLANLRNF
;
A
#
# COMPACT_ATOMS: atom_id res chain seq x y z
N MET A 1 34.34 13.70 20.31
CA MET A 1 33.44 12.52 20.25
C MET A 1 33.53 12.00 18.82
N ASP A 2 34.26 10.90 18.63
CA ASP A 2 34.70 10.44 17.30
C ASP A 2 33.54 9.93 16.44
N ILE A 3 33.30 10.63 15.33
CA ILE A 3 32.32 10.26 14.30
C ILE A 3 32.64 8.87 13.69
N ASN A 4 33.92 8.47 13.70
CA ASN A 4 34.37 7.17 13.21
C ASN A 4 33.89 5.98 14.07
N LEU A 5 33.61 6.19 15.36
CA LEU A 5 33.08 5.13 16.24
C LEU A 5 31.60 4.85 15.96
N TYR A 6 30.84 5.87 15.52
CA TYR A 6 29.44 5.72 15.11
C TYR A 6 29.27 5.11 13.72
N LEU A 7 30.21 5.37 12.80
CA LEU A 7 30.19 4.79 11.45
C LEU A 7 30.60 3.31 11.46
N ASN A 8 31.64 2.93 12.21
CA ASN A 8 32.05 1.53 12.36
C ASN A 8 31.00 0.65 13.06
N HIS A 9 30.12 1.22 13.88
CA HIS A 9 29.00 0.47 14.44
C HIS A 9 27.91 0.15 13.41
N LYS A 10 27.68 1.03 12.43
CA LYS A 10 26.64 0.84 11.41
C LYS A 10 26.93 -0.34 10.48
N ASP A 11 28.21 -0.55 10.16
CA ASP A 11 28.65 -1.63 9.27
C ASP A 11 28.61 -3.01 9.96
N ASN A 12 28.92 -3.06 11.26
CA ASN A 12 28.80 -4.30 12.05
C ASN A 12 27.34 -4.75 12.26
N TYR A 13 26.37 -3.83 12.31
CA TYR A 13 24.96 -4.19 12.37
C TYR A 13 24.47 -4.84 11.07
N THR A 14 24.95 -4.39 9.91
CA THR A 14 24.54 -4.96 8.61
C THR A 14 24.99 -6.40 8.39
N ASP A 15 26.19 -6.77 8.88
CA ASP A 15 26.69 -8.14 8.72
C ASP A 15 26.15 -9.08 9.80
N PHE A 16 25.90 -8.58 11.02
CA PHE A 16 25.19 -9.35 12.05
C PHE A 16 23.75 -9.66 11.62
N ASP A 17 23.01 -8.67 11.09
CA ASP A 17 21.65 -8.90 10.59
C ASP A 17 21.64 -9.87 9.40
N LYS A 18 22.65 -9.84 8.51
CA LYS A 18 22.75 -10.81 7.41
C LYS A 18 22.97 -12.24 7.91
N ASN A 19 23.90 -12.43 8.85
CA ASN A 19 24.21 -13.75 9.41
C ASN A 19 23.04 -14.29 10.26
N LEU A 20 22.38 -13.43 11.03
CA LEU A 20 21.18 -13.78 11.80
C LEU A 20 20.03 -14.21 10.87
N ASN A 21 19.80 -13.47 9.78
CA ASN A 21 18.78 -13.82 8.80
C ASN A 21 19.10 -15.16 8.12
N GLN A 22 20.35 -15.41 7.73
CA GLN A 22 20.75 -16.69 7.12
C GLN A 22 20.52 -17.88 8.06
N HIS A 23 20.89 -17.74 9.35
CA HIS A 23 20.65 -18.77 10.35
C HIS A 23 19.14 -19.06 10.51
N GLN A 24 18.31 -18.01 10.54
CA GLN A 24 16.85 -18.17 10.60
C GLN A 24 16.26 -18.87 9.38
N TYR A 25 16.74 -18.55 8.16
CA TYR A 25 16.30 -19.28 6.96
C TYR A 25 16.68 -20.76 7.04
N GLN A 26 17.87 -21.08 7.55
CA GLN A 26 18.34 -22.46 7.73
C GLN A 26 17.49 -23.23 8.75
N GLU A 27 17.17 -22.63 9.90
CA GLU A 27 16.26 -23.23 10.89
C GLU A 27 14.85 -23.47 10.33
N ILE A 28 14.32 -22.51 9.56
CA ILE A 28 13.01 -22.63 8.92
C ILE A 28 13.03 -23.76 7.88
N PHE A 29 14.10 -23.89 7.09
CA PHE A 29 14.25 -24.94 6.08
C PHE A 29 14.34 -26.33 6.71
N ASN A 30 15.12 -26.47 7.80
CA ASN A 30 15.28 -27.73 8.53
C ASN A 30 13.97 -28.23 9.16
N ASN A 31 12.98 -27.33 9.40
CA ASN A 31 11.66 -27.70 9.89
C ASN A 31 10.60 -27.66 8.77
N GLN A 32 10.40 -28.79 8.10
CA GLN A 32 9.51 -28.91 6.94
C GLN A 32 8.05 -28.46 7.20
N LYS A 33 7.53 -28.63 8.42
CA LYS A 33 6.19 -28.15 8.81
C LYS A 33 6.16 -26.62 8.91
N LEU A 34 7.19 -26.02 9.49
CA LEU A 34 7.35 -24.58 9.64
C LEU A 34 7.54 -23.90 8.27
N PHE A 35 8.39 -24.47 7.40
CA PHE A 35 8.61 -24.01 6.04
C PHE A 35 7.31 -23.87 5.24
N LYS A 36 6.49 -24.94 5.21
CA LYS A 36 5.19 -24.92 4.50
C LYS A 36 4.27 -23.83 5.03
N LYS A 37 4.24 -23.62 6.35
CA LYS A 37 3.41 -22.60 6.99
C LYS A 37 3.86 -21.18 6.61
N ILE A 38 5.16 -20.89 6.71
CA ILE A 38 5.73 -19.57 6.38
C ILE A 38 5.57 -19.27 4.89
N ASN A 39 5.86 -20.23 4.02
CA ASN A 39 5.68 -20.09 2.57
C ASN A 39 4.22 -19.78 2.21
N LYS A 40 3.25 -20.45 2.87
CA LYS A 40 1.81 -20.14 2.70
C LYS A 40 1.47 -18.72 3.15
N ILE A 41 2.03 -18.25 4.27
CA ILE A 41 1.81 -16.89 4.77
C ILE A 41 2.40 -15.86 3.80
N LEU A 42 3.64 -16.05 3.33
CA LEU A 42 4.29 -15.15 2.36
C LEU A 42 3.49 -15.04 1.07
N LYS A 43 3.13 -16.17 0.44
CA LYS A 43 2.33 -16.19 -0.80
C LYS A 43 0.96 -15.51 -0.61
N SER A 44 0.28 -15.81 0.49
CA SER A 44 -1.02 -15.19 0.80
C SER A 44 -0.90 -13.68 1.07
N THR A 45 0.19 -13.24 1.70
CA THR A 45 0.44 -11.82 1.99
C THR A 45 0.77 -11.07 0.71
N ASN A 46 1.58 -11.67 -0.18
CA ASN A 46 1.86 -11.10 -1.50
C ASN A 46 0.58 -10.96 -2.35
N ALA A 47 -0.28 -11.99 -2.37
CA ALA A 47 -1.54 -11.93 -3.09
C ALA A 47 -2.44 -10.79 -2.56
N LEU A 48 -2.59 -10.65 -1.24
CA LEU A 48 -3.36 -9.56 -0.63
C LEU A 48 -2.77 -8.19 -0.99
N ALA A 49 -1.45 -8.05 -0.93
CA ALA A 49 -0.77 -6.81 -1.26
C ALA A 49 -0.98 -6.40 -2.74
N TRP A 50 -0.98 -7.36 -3.66
CA TRP A 50 -1.35 -7.10 -5.06
C TRP A 50 -2.81 -6.71 -5.24
N VAL A 51 -3.74 -7.41 -4.58
CA VAL A 51 -5.16 -7.05 -4.59
C VAL A 51 -5.34 -5.61 -4.12
N TYR A 52 -4.65 -5.21 -3.05
CA TYR A 52 -4.66 -3.84 -2.56
C TYR A 52 -4.16 -2.83 -3.60
N ILE A 53 -3.01 -3.10 -4.24
CA ILE A 53 -2.45 -2.21 -5.27
C ILE A 53 -3.43 -2.04 -6.44
N VAL A 54 -4.05 -3.14 -6.90
CA VAL A 54 -5.01 -3.11 -8.01
C VAL A 54 -6.25 -2.29 -7.63
N LEU A 55 -6.84 -2.55 -6.46
CA LEU A 55 -8.02 -1.81 -5.99
C LEU A 55 -7.72 -0.32 -5.83
N TYR A 56 -6.57 0.02 -5.26
CA TYR A 56 -6.12 1.40 -5.11
C TYR A 56 -5.94 2.10 -6.47
N SER A 57 -5.38 1.39 -7.45
CA SER A 57 -5.19 1.92 -8.81
C SER A 57 -6.52 2.14 -9.52
N LEU A 58 -7.47 1.21 -9.37
CA LEU A 58 -8.82 1.34 -9.91
C LEU A 58 -9.55 2.55 -9.30
N ALA A 59 -9.51 2.69 -7.98
CA ALA A 59 -10.13 3.80 -7.27
C ALA A 59 -9.52 5.15 -7.67
N SER A 60 -8.19 5.22 -7.79
CA SER A 60 -7.50 6.44 -8.23
C SER A 60 -7.84 6.81 -9.68
N GLY A 61 -8.01 5.80 -10.55
CA GLY A 61 -8.45 6.00 -11.94
C GLY A 61 -9.88 6.54 -12.03
N LEU A 62 -10.81 5.96 -11.28
CA LEU A 62 -12.20 6.43 -11.21
C LEU A 62 -12.27 7.87 -10.70
N MET A 63 -11.56 8.18 -9.61
CA MET A 63 -11.52 9.52 -9.05
C MET A 63 -10.95 10.54 -10.04
N LEU A 64 -9.93 10.17 -10.83
CA LEU A 64 -9.37 11.02 -11.87
C LEU A 64 -10.38 11.33 -12.97
N VAL A 65 -11.13 10.33 -13.44
CA VAL A 65 -12.17 10.51 -14.47
C VAL A 65 -13.29 11.43 -13.95
N SER A 66 -13.82 11.16 -12.75
CA SER A 66 -14.89 11.97 -12.16
C SER A 66 -14.45 13.41 -11.91
N THR A 67 -13.21 13.61 -11.44
CA THR A 67 -12.63 14.94 -11.25
C THR A 67 -12.43 15.67 -12.59
N ALA A 68 -11.98 14.96 -13.63
CA ALA A 68 -11.80 15.56 -14.96
C ALA A 68 -13.13 16.03 -15.55
N ILE A 69 -14.20 15.24 -15.44
CA ILE A 69 -15.56 15.63 -15.87
C ILE A 69 -15.99 16.90 -15.13
N PHE A 70 -15.80 16.94 -13.81
CA PHE A 70 -16.16 18.10 -12.99
C PHE A 70 -15.37 19.36 -13.39
N ILE A 71 -14.06 19.24 -13.61
CA ILE A 71 -13.21 20.36 -14.05
C ILE A 71 -13.64 20.86 -15.43
N ILE A 72 -13.92 19.97 -16.38
CA ILE A 72 -14.35 20.33 -17.74
C ILE A 72 -15.68 21.11 -17.68
N LEU A 73 -16.65 20.63 -16.90
CA LEU A 73 -17.94 21.31 -16.72
C LEU A 73 -17.77 22.67 -16.04
N ALA A 74 -16.92 22.77 -15.01
CA ALA A 74 -16.63 24.03 -14.33
C ALA A 74 -15.95 25.04 -15.24
N LEU A 75 -14.97 24.61 -16.06
CA LEU A 75 -14.29 25.46 -17.04
C LEU A 75 -15.26 25.94 -18.12
N LYS A 76 -16.11 25.05 -18.63
CA LYS A 76 -17.13 25.39 -19.63
C LYS A 76 -18.12 26.41 -19.08
N ALA A 77 -18.65 26.17 -17.88
CA ALA A 77 -19.57 27.09 -17.21
C ALA A 77 -18.92 28.47 -16.97
N GLY A 78 -17.68 28.50 -16.49
CA GLY A 78 -16.93 29.73 -16.27
C GLY A 78 -16.69 30.51 -17.57
N PHE A 79 -16.39 29.83 -18.68
CA PHE A 79 -16.23 30.47 -19.98
C PHE A 79 -17.57 31.01 -20.53
N LEU A 80 -18.63 30.20 -20.50
CA LEU A 80 -19.96 30.59 -20.97
C LEU A 80 -20.52 31.79 -20.21
N TYR A 81 -20.36 31.80 -18.89
CA TYR A 81 -20.79 32.90 -18.05
C TYR A 81 -19.99 34.18 -18.35
N LYS A 82 -18.66 34.07 -18.46
CA LYS A 82 -17.77 35.23 -18.67
C LYS A 82 -17.99 35.94 -20.01
N TYR A 83 -18.23 35.19 -21.10
CA TYR A 83 -18.28 35.77 -22.45
C TYR A 83 -19.70 35.94 -23.01
N TRP A 84 -20.65 35.13 -22.54
CA TRP A 84 -22.01 35.12 -23.07
C TRP A 84 -23.10 35.32 -22.00
N ASN A 85 -22.73 35.48 -20.72
CA ASN A 85 -23.67 35.61 -19.59
C ASN A 85 -24.69 34.45 -19.53
N LEU A 86 -24.31 33.29 -20.08
CA LEU A 86 -25.14 32.09 -20.12
C LEU A 86 -24.93 31.30 -18.83
N GLU A 87 -26.04 30.97 -18.18
CA GLU A 87 -26.05 30.09 -17.01
C GLU A 87 -25.89 28.62 -17.42
N PRO A 88 -25.38 27.76 -16.52
CA PRO A 88 -25.33 26.33 -16.75
C PRO A 88 -26.73 25.78 -17.01
N THR A 89 -26.84 24.89 -18.00
CA THR A 89 -28.12 24.21 -18.26
C THR A 89 -28.44 23.25 -17.12
N LEU A 90 -29.74 22.97 -16.91
CA LEU A 90 -30.20 21.99 -15.92
C LEU A 90 -29.51 20.61 -16.11
N LEU A 91 -29.25 20.23 -17.36
CA LEU A 91 -28.55 19.00 -17.70
C LEU A 91 -27.11 19.01 -17.16
N GLU A 92 -26.35 20.09 -17.39
CA GLU A 92 -24.98 20.22 -16.92
C GLU A 92 -24.88 20.24 -15.39
N ALA A 93 -25.82 20.93 -14.73
CA ALA A 93 -25.94 20.93 -13.27
C ALA A 93 -26.20 19.51 -12.73
N ASN A 94 -27.08 18.74 -13.37
CA ASN A 94 -27.36 17.35 -13.00
C ASN A 94 -26.16 16.44 -13.23
N ILE A 95 -25.41 16.60 -14.32
CA ILE A 95 -24.18 15.84 -14.58
C ILE A 95 -23.11 16.18 -13.53
N ALA A 96 -22.94 17.47 -13.19
CA ALA A 96 -21.99 17.90 -12.16
C ALA A 96 -22.35 17.33 -10.78
N MET A 97 -23.63 17.39 -10.39
CA MET A 97 -24.11 16.83 -9.13
C MET A 97 -23.94 15.31 -9.08
N THR A 98 -24.26 14.61 -10.18
CA THR A 98 -24.07 13.16 -10.29
C THR A 98 -22.58 12.80 -10.17
N SER A 99 -21.70 13.54 -10.85
CA SER A 99 -20.25 13.32 -10.76
C SER A 99 -19.70 13.58 -9.35
N LEU A 100 -20.25 14.56 -8.64
CA LEU A 100 -19.90 14.86 -7.25
C LEU A 100 -20.34 13.72 -6.30
N ILE A 101 -21.55 13.19 -6.47
CA ILE A 101 -22.03 12.02 -5.72
C ILE A 101 -21.12 10.82 -5.97
N ILE A 102 -20.78 10.55 -7.23
CA ILE A 102 -19.84 9.47 -7.60
C ILE A 102 -18.48 9.70 -6.94
N MET A 103 -17.93 10.92 -6.93
CA MET A 103 -16.68 11.21 -6.21
C MET A 103 -16.76 10.91 -4.72
N ILE A 104 -17.87 11.29 -4.06
CA ILE A 104 -18.06 11.06 -2.62
C ILE A 104 -18.18 9.56 -2.34
N ASP A 105 -18.98 8.84 -3.12
CA ASP A 105 -19.12 7.40 -3.04
C ASP A 105 -17.77 6.71 -3.28
N ASP A 106 -17.00 7.15 -4.28
CA ASP A 106 -15.67 6.61 -4.57
C ASP A 106 -14.68 6.82 -3.40
N ILE A 107 -14.70 8.00 -2.78
CA ILE A 107 -13.87 8.31 -1.62
C ILE A 107 -14.23 7.41 -0.43
N ILE A 108 -15.52 7.24 -0.13
CA ILE A 108 -15.97 6.49 1.05
C ILE A 108 -15.87 4.97 0.81
N LEU A 109 -16.47 4.49 -0.28
CA LEU A 109 -16.64 3.07 -0.57
C LEU A 109 -15.38 2.42 -1.11
N PHE A 110 -14.47 3.17 -1.77
CA PHE A 110 -13.23 2.59 -2.29
C PHE A 110 -11.97 3.03 -1.54
N TYR A 111 -11.94 4.26 -1.00
CA TYR A 111 -10.73 4.81 -0.38
C TYR A 111 -10.67 4.67 1.14
N ILE A 112 -11.80 4.74 1.85
CA ILE A 112 -11.81 4.68 3.31
C ILE A 112 -12.04 3.24 3.79
N ILE A 113 -13.17 2.64 3.41
CA ILE A 113 -13.59 1.34 3.97
C ILE A 113 -12.69 0.18 3.50
N PRO A 114 -12.46 -0.07 2.20
CA PRO A 114 -11.63 -1.18 1.76
C PRO A 114 -10.16 -0.96 2.11
N ASN A 115 -9.68 0.29 2.10
CA ASN A 115 -8.32 0.61 2.53
C ASN A 115 -8.10 0.19 3.99
N ALA A 116 -8.98 0.60 4.90
CA ALA A 116 -8.88 0.26 6.30
C ALA A 116 -8.94 -1.27 6.50
N ILE A 117 -9.91 -1.96 5.87
CA ILE A 117 -10.04 -3.42 5.97
C ILE A 117 -8.78 -4.11 5.46
N LEU A 118 -8.30 -3.76 4.26
CA LEU A 118 -7.13 -4.40 3.66
C LEU A 118 -5.86 -4.10 4.47
N MET A 119 -5.69 -2.89 4.99
CA MET A 119 -4.55 -2.54 5.83
C MET A 119 -4.57 -3.21 7.19
N ILE A 120 -5.75 -3.42 7.80
CA ILE A 120 -5.90 -4.22 9.02
C ILE A 120 -5.47 -5.67 8.74
N VAL A 121 -5.98 -6.28 7.66
CA VAL A 121 -5.64 -7.66 7.30
C VAL A 121 -4.15 -7.78 6.96
N LEU A 122 -3.58 -6.82 6.24
CA LEU A 122 -2.16 -6.75 5.92
C LEU A 122 -1.32 -6.64 7.19
N THR A 123 -1.71 -5.76 8.13
CA THR A 123 -1.05 -5.60 9.43
C THR A 123 -1.05 -6.90 10.24
N ILE A 124 -2.17 -7.64 10.26
CA ILE A 124 -2.25 -8.95 10.92
C ILE A 124 -1.29 -9.95 10.27
N LYS A 125 -1.21 -9.99 8.93
CA LYS A 125 -0.30 -10.89 8.21
C LYS A 125 1.16 -10.53 8.44
N ILE A 126 1.52 -9.25 8.40
CA ILE A 126 2.88 -8.78 8.71
C ILE A 126 3.24 -9.08 10.16
N SER A 127 2.32 -8.90 11.11
CA SER A 127 2.55 -9.25 12.52
C SER A 127 2.92 -10.73 12.68
N ARG A 128 2.29 -11.63 11.89
CA ARG A 128 2.67 -13.05 11.85
C ARG A 128 4.05 -13.26 11.22
N LEU A 129 4.40 -12.53 10.16
CA LEU A 129 5.73 -12.62 9.53
C LEU A 129 6.83 -12.08 10.44
N LYS A 130 6.57 -10.99 11.17
CA LYS A 130 7.49 -10.39 12.15
C LYS A 130 7.94 -11.40 13.22
N LYS A 131 7.09 -12.37 13.59
CA LYS A 131 7.48 -13.43 14.54
C LYS A 131 8.60 -14.34 14.03
N TYR A 132 8.76 -14.43 12.72
CA TYR A 132 9.77 -15.28 12.08
C TYR A 132 10.93 -14.46 11.50
N PHE A 133 10.65 -13.21 11.11
CA PHE A 133 11.57 -12.35 10.38
C PHE A 133 11.54 -10.94 11.01
N PRO A 134 12.56 -10.55 11.80
CA PRO A 134 12.58 -9.27 12.52
C PRO A 134 12.50 -8.04 11.61
N HIS A 135 13.00 -8.12 10.39
CA HIS A 135 13.01 -7.02 9.41
C HIS A 135 11.61 -6.56 8.99
N TYR A 136 10.56 -7.33 9.29
CA TYR A 136 9.16 -6.92 9.07
C TYR A 136 8.63 -5.92 10.12
N ASP A 137 9.34 -5.65 11.22
CA ASP A 137 8.86 -4.72 12.27
C ASP A 137 8.61 -3.30 11.75
N LYS A 138 9.52 -2.79 10.91
CA LYS A 138 9.36 -1.47 10.28
C LYS A 138 8.09 -1.40 9.44
N TYR A 139 7.81 -2.45 8.68
CA TYR A 139 6.64 -2.54 7.79
C TYR A 139 5.34 -2.74 8.57
N PHE A 140 5.39 -3.37 9.74
CA PHE A 140 4.25 -3.45 10.67
C PHE A 140 3.85 -2.07 11.20
N LYS A 141 4.82 -1.24 11.60
CA LYS A 141 4.55 0.13 12.03
C LYS A 141 3.98 0.98 10.90
N TRP A 142 4.54 0.84 9.70
CA TRP A 142 4.04 1.55 8.52
C TRP A 142 2.64 1.06 8.09
N SER A 143 2.34 -0.22 8.24
CA SER A 143 1.02 -0.74 7.93
C SER A 143 -0.04 -0.24 8.92
N LEU A 144 0.30 -0.10 10.20
CA LEU A 144 -0.56 0.52 11.22
C LEU A 144 -0.87 1.98 10.89
N ILE A 145 0.14 2.78 10.54
CA ILE A 145 -0.04 4.18 10.14
C ILE A 145 -0.90 4.26 8.86
N GLY A 146 -0.67 3.32 7.94
CA GLY A 146 -1.40 3.22 6.68
C GLY A 146 -2.90 2.94 6.82
N ILE A 147 -3.38 2.48 7.99
CA ILE A 147 -4.82 2.34 8.26
C ILE A 147 -5.53 3.70 8.19
N PHE A 148 -4.87 4.75 8.69
CA PHE A 148 -5.44 6.09 8.76
C PHE A 148 -4.97 6.99 7.61
N PHE A 149 -3.77 6.74 7.07
CA PHE A 149 -3.17 7.58 6.02
C PHE A 149 -2.88 6.80 4.74
N SER A 150 -3.76 6.99 3.76
CA SER A 150 -3.76 6.28 2.47
C SER A 150 -2.49 6.40 1.61
N PRO A 151 -1.78 7.56 1.57
CA PRO A 151 -0.49 7.63 0.86
C PRO A 151 0.60 6.75 1.48
N TYR A 152 0.57 6.55 2.80
CA TYR A 152 1.54 5.69 3.48
C TYR A 152 1.24 4.20 3.30
N SER A 153 -0.04 3.82 3.18
CA SER A 153 -0.42 2.42 2.94
C SER A 153 0.02 1.93 1.58
N ILE A 154 -0.10 2.72 0.51
CA ILE A 154 0.34 2.28 -0.83
C ILE A 154 1.87 2.10 -0.88
N ILE A 155 2.63 3.05 -0.35
CA ILE A 155 4.10 2.97 -0.28
C ILE A 155 4.53 1.75 0.55
N CYS A 156 3.88 1.52 1.67
CA CYS A 156 4.14 0.36 2.53
C CYS A 156 3.88 -0.95 1.75
N THR A 157 2.72 -1.07 1.12
CA THR A 157 2.31 -2.27 0.38
C THR A 157 3.26 -2.60 -0.77
N VAL A 158 3.68 -1.61 -1.57
CA VAL A 158 4.65 -1.82 -2.65
C VAL A 158 5.98 -2.36 -2.11
N LYS A 159 6.49 -1.78 -1.02
CA LYS A 159 7.75 -2.25 -0.42
C LYS A 159 7.63 -3.65 0.18
N ILE A 160 6.47 -3.99 0.77
CA ILE A 160 6.18 -5.34 1.27
C ILE A 160 6.18 -6.37 0.13
N VAL A 161 5.60 -6.05 -1.04
CA VAL A 161 5.63 -6.93 -2.22
C VAL A 161 7.07 -7.23 -2.63
N VAL A 162 7.92 -6.22 -2.72
CA VAL A 162 9.34 -6.37 -3.08
C VAL A 162 10.06 -7.26 -2.06
N LEU A 163 9.82 -7.01 -0.77
CA LEU A 163 10.44 -7.76 0.31
C LEU A 163 10.00 -9.24 0.32
N ILE A 164 8.70 -9.51 0.19
CA ILE A 164 8.18 -10.89 0.13
C ILE A 164 8.73 -11.64 -1.08
N LYS A 165 8.85 -10.99 -2.25
CA LYS A 165 9.46 -11.61 -3.43
C LYS A 165 10.91 -12.03 -3.16
N LYS A 166 11.69 -11.17 -2.48
CA LYS A 166 13.06 -11.48 -2.09
C LYS A 166 13.12 -12.65 -1.11
N ASP A 167 12.25 -12.66 -0.09
CA ASP A 167 12.22 -13.71 0.92
C ASP A 167 11.77 -15.06 0.33
N LEU A 168 10.82 -15.06 -0.61
CA LEU A 168 10.41 -16.25 -1.36
C LEU A 168 11.53 -16.80 -2.24
N ALA A 169 12.36 -15.93 -2.84
CA ALA A 169 13.52 -16.35 -3.62
C ALA A 169 14.59 -16.98 -2.73
N ASN A 170 14.89 -16.34 -1.58
CA ASN A 170 15.83 -16.88 -0.61
C ASN A 170 15.39 -18.27 -0.11
N LEU A 171 14.12 -18.43 0.27
CA LEU A 171 13.55 -19.72 0.70
C LEU A 171 13.54 -20.81 -0.38
N ARG A 172 13.71 -20.47 -1.67
CA ARG A 172 13.81 -21.43 -2.76
C ARG A 172 15.26 -21.86 -3.04
N ASN A 173 16.22 -21.01 -2.69
CA ASN A 173 17.64 -21.22 -2.95
C ASN A 173 18.36 -21.96 -1.80
N PHE A 174 17.72 -22.07 -0.63
CA PHE A 174 18.07 -23.02 0.42
C PHE A 174 17.34 -24.34 0.17
#